data_AF-A0A370F1S8-F1
#
_entry.id   AF-A0A370F1S8-F1
#
_cell.length_a   1.000
_cell.length_b   1.000
_cell.length_c   1.000
_cell.angle_alpha   90.00
_cell.angle_beta   90.00
_cell.angle_gamma   90.00
#
_symmetry.space_group_name_H-M   'P 1'
#
loop_
_entity.id
_entity.type
_entity.pdbx_description
1 polymer ?
#
loop_
_entity_poly.entity_id
_entity_poly.type
_entity_poly.pdbx_seq_one_letter_code
_entity_poly.pdbx_strand_id
1 'polypeptide(L)'
;MSGLAILLMASCKKKEEPVPPPAPPPVEDPAPPPAPEPQTQTTTTTNVTVQKTEENPDGTSVSVSNDGFSVKNKNGEATNNVTISKKKAEVEIKTP
;
A
#
# COMPACT_ATOMS: atom_id res chain seq x y z
N MET A 1 8.76 -72.58 -66.95
CA MET A 1 9.31 -71.25 -66.62
C MET A 1 8.17 -70.26 -66.62
N SER A 2 7.54 -70.04 -65.47
CA SER A 2 6.50 -69.02 -65.30
C SER A 2 6.82 -68.32 -63.98
N GLY A 3 7.48 -67.18 -64.08
CA GLY A 3 7.90 -66.43 -62.90
C GLY A 3 8.39 -65.07 -63.30
N LEU A 4 7.48 -64.12 -63.54
CA LEU A 4 7.79 -62.69 -63.54
C LEU A 4 6.58 -61.74 -63.57
N ALA A 5 5.40 -62.16 -63.12
CA ALA A 5 4.20 -61.29 -63.13
C ALA A 5 3.76 -60.73 -61.77
N ILE A 6 4.39 -61.13 -60.65
CA ILE A 6 3.89 -60.78 -59.30
C ILE A 6 4.63 -59.58 -58.66
N LEU A 7 5.74 -59.10 -59.24
CA LEU A 7 6.56 -58.05 -58.62
C LEU A 7 6.05 -56.61 -58.78
N LEU A 8 4.99 -56.36 -59.56
CA LEU A 8 4.49 -55.00 -59.83
C LEU A 8 3.40 -54.50 -58.86
N MET A 9 3.01 -55.29 -57.84
CA MET A 9 2.05 -54.86 -56.81
C MET A 9 2.70 -54.42 -55.48
N ALA A 10 4.02 -54.22 -55.45
CA ALA A 10 4.72 -53.78 -54.23
C ALA A 10 4.77 -52.24 -54.04
N SER A 11 4.26 -51.44 -54.99
CA SER A 11 4.33 -49.97 -54.94
C SER A 11 3.00 -49.31 -54.58
N CYS A 12 2.32 -49.83 -53.55
CA CYS A 12 1.49 -49.00 -52.68
C CYS A 12 2.05 -49.14 -51.28
N LYS A 13 3.26 -48.60 -51.08
CA LYS A 13 3.76 -48.24 -49.75
C LYS A 13 2.71 -47.33 -49.14
N LYS A 14 1.89 -47.89 -48.27
CA LYS A 14 1.06 -47.17 -47.31
C LYS A 14 1.95 -46.04 -46.78
N LYS A 15 1.56 -44.79 -47.05
CA LYS A 15 2.12 -43.66 -46.32
C LYS A 15 1.63 -43.83 -44.89
N GLU A 16 2.42 -44.54 -44.11
CA GLU A 16 2.29 -44.55 -42.67
C GLU A 16 2.73 -43.16 -42.24
N GLU A 17 1.75 -42.31 -41.95
CA GLU A 17 2.02 -41.00 -41.38
C GLU A 17 2.83 -41.24 -40.11
N PRO A 18 3.98 -40.56 -39.94
CA PRO A 18 4.78 -40.73 -38.75
C PRO A 18 3.91 -40.40 -37.55
N VAL A 19 3.68 -41.40 -36.70
CA VAL A 19 2.90 -41.23 -35.47
C VAL A 19 3.62 -40.14 -34.67
N PRO A 20 2.96 -39.02 -34.35
CA PRO A 20 3.61 -37.96 -33.61
C PRO A 20 4.08 -38.50 -32.27
N PRO A 21 5.26 -38.07 -31.78
CA PRO A 21 5.75 -38.49 -30.48
C PRO A 21 4.71 -38.17 -29.40
N PRO A 22 4.61 -38.99 -28.35
CA PRO A 22 3.68 -38.73 -27.25
C PRO A 22 3.94 -37.33 -26.68
N ALA A 23 2.85 -36.60 -26.42
CA ALA A 23 2.94 -35.29 -25.79
C ALA A 23 3.63 -35.41 -24.43
N PRO A 24 4.51 -34.46 -24.06
CA PRO A 24 5.12 -34.46 -22.74
C PRO A 24 4.03 -34.35 -21.66
N PRO A 25 4.27 -34.91 -20.46
CA PRO A 25 3.34 -34.79 -19.36
C PRO A 25 3.11 -33.30 -19.01
N PRO A 26 1.92 -32.93 -18.53
CA PRO A 26 1.68 -31.58 -18.03
C PRO A 26 2.71 -31.20 -16.98
N VAL A 27 3.32 -30.03 -17.14
CA VAL A 27 4.20 -29.46 -16.11
C VAL A 27 3.29 -28.90 -15.01
N GLU A 28 3.48 -29.38 -13.78
CA GLU A 28 2.80 -28.78 -12.63
C GLU A 28 3.39 -27.39 -12.37
N ASP A 29 2.55 -26.37 -12.41
CA ASP A 29 2.91 -25.02 -12.02
C ASP A 29 2.72 -24.89 -10.49
N PRO A 30 3.80 -24.80 -9.70
CA PRO A 30 3.66 -24.68 -8.25
C PRO A 30 2.91 -23.39 -7.90
N ALA A 31 2.04 -23.49 -6.88
CA ALA A 31 1.29 -22.34 -6.41
C ALA A 31 2.24 -21.17 -6.06
N PRO A 32 1.89 -19.91 -6.43
CA PRO A 32 2.70 -18.76 -6.08
C PRO A 32 2.79 -18.61 -4.55
N PRO A 33 3.90 -18.05 -4.04
CA PRO A 33 4.08 -17.85 -2.61
C PRO A 33 3.00 -16.92 -2.04
N PRO A 34 2.67 -17.06 -0.75
CA PRO A 34 1.70 -16.20 -0.09
C PRO A 34 2.14 -14.72 -0.14
N ALA A 35 1.14 -13.83 -0.19
CA ALA A 35 1.39 -12.39 -0.18
C ALA A 35 2.03 -11.93 1.14
N PRO A 36 2.89 -10.90 1.11
CA PRO A 36 3.46 -10.31 2.33
C PRO A 36 2.37 -9.78 3.27
N GLU A 37 2.56 -9.94 4.57
CA GLU A 37 1.65 -9.41 5.58
C GLU A 37 1.70 -7.87 5.64
N PRO A 38 0.57 -7.19 5.92
CA PRO A 38 0.54 -5.75 6.11
C PRO A 38 1.39 -5.34 7.32
N GLN A 39 2.39 -4.49 7.09
CA GLN A 39 3.16 -3.91 8.19
C GLN A 39 2.47 -2.66 8.71
N THR A 40 2.04 -2.67 9.97
CA THR A 40 1.60 -1.46 10.68
C THR A 40 2.83 -0.66 11.08
N GLN A 41 3.05 0.47 10.41
CA GLN A 41 4.08 1.43 10.83
C GLN A 41 3.55 2.26 12.00
N THR A 42 4.16 2.12 13.17
CA THR A 42 3.90 3.03 14.29
C THR A 42 4.59 4.36 13.99
N THR A 43 3.82 5.37 13.61
CA THR A 43 4.35 6.74 13.45
C THR A 43 4.45 7.40 14.83
N THR A 44 5.66 7.55 15.35
CA THR A 44 5.91 8.37 16.53
C THR A 44 6.04 9.83 16.10
N THR A 45 5.01 10.65 16.38
CA THR A 45 5.08 12.11 16.18
C THR A 45 5.84 12.74 17.35
N THR A 46 7.10 13.12 17.13
CA THR A 46 7.86 13.94 18.08
C THR A 46 7.55 15.41 17.83
N ASN A 47 6.75 16.03 18.69
CA ASN A 47 6.55 17.47 18.68
C ASN A 47 7.82 18.16 19.20
N VAL A 48 8.63 18.72 18.30
CA VAL A 48 9.74 19.61 18.67
C VAL A 48 9.19 21.01 18.84
N THR A 49 8.88 21.40 20.08
CA THR A 49 8.63 22.81 20.41
C THR A 49 9.96 23.52 20.52
N VAL A 50 10.28 24.37 19.55
CA VAL A 50 11.39 25.33 19.66
C VAL A 50 10.98 26.36 20.72
N GLN A 51 11.35 26.13 21.98
CA GLN A 51 11.20 27.12 23.03
C GLN A 51 12.25 28.21 22.83
N LYS A 52 11.86 29.30 22.16
CA LYS A 52 12.44 30.60 22.49
C LYS A 52 11.90 30.93 23.89
N THR A 53 12.75 30.87 24.89
CA THR A 53 12.43 31.20 26.29
C THR A 53 12.17 32.70 26.39
N GLU A 54 10.95 33.08 26.07
CA GLU A 54 10.32 34.32 26.49
C GLU A 54 9.18 33.87 27.41
N GLU A 55 8.99 34.51 28.57
CA GLU A 55 8.01 34.05 29.56
C GLU A 55 6.57 34.28 29.07
N ASN A 56 6.40 35.11 28.05
CA ASN A 56 5.12 35.48 27.45
C ASN A 56 5.31 36.03 26.02
N PRO A 57 5.81 35.24 25.07
CA PRO A 57 5.99 35.72 23.71
C PRO A 57 4.62 35.92 23.08
N ASP A 58 4.49 36.99 22.31
CA ASP A 58 3.41 37.10 21.34
C ASP A 58 3.52 35.97 20.32
N GLY A 59 2.37 35.48 19.87
CA GLY A 59 2.33 34.41 18.90
C GLY A 59 1.07 33.56 18.97
N THR A 60 1.02 32.58 18.07
CA THR A 60 -0.04 31.58 18.01
C THR A 60 0.52 30.23 18.42
N SER A 61 -0.12 29.61 19.42
CA SER A 61 0.14 28.23 19.82
C SER A 61 -1.06 27.36 19.49
N VAL A 62 -0.77 26.19 18.91
CA VAL A 62 -1.78 25.21 18.53
C VAL A 62 -1.44 23.91 19.26
N SER A 63 -2.41 23.36 19.98
CA SER A 63 -2.28 22.09 20.67
C SER A 63 -3.36 21.13 20.20
N VAL A 64 -2.94 19.92 19.85
CA VAL A 64 -3.81 18.83 19.40
C VAL A 64 -3.57 17.64 20.31
N SER A 65 -4.64 17.07 20.85
CA SER A 65 -4.59 15.92 21.74
C SER A 65 -5.78 15.00 21.49
N ASN A 66 -5.75 13.79 22.05
CA ASN A 66 -6.88 12.85 21.98
C ASN A 66 -8.17 13.37 22.63
N ASP A 67 -8.08 14.39 23.48
CA ASP A 67 -9.21 14.98 24.18
C ASP A 67 -9.75 16.24 23.52
N GLY A 68 -9.07 16.73 22.46
CA GLY A 68 -9.51 17.84 21.65
C GLY A 68 -8.37 18.73 21.16
N PHE A 69 -8.75 19.95 20.79
CA PHE A 69 -7.93 20.93 20.10
C PHE A 69 -8.00 22.29 20.81
N SER A 70 -6.88 22.99 20.89
CA SER A 70 -6.86 24.37 21.38
C SER A 70 -5.93 25.27 20.56
N VAL A 71 -6.38 26.48 20.28
CA VAL A 71 -5.60 27.57 19.68
C VAL A 71 -5.54 28.71 20.67
N LYS A 72 -4.34 29.21 20.95
CA LYS A 72 -4.15 30.40 21.77
C LYS A 72 -3.32 31.39 20.98
N ASN A 73 -3.82 32.60 20.84
CA ASN A 73 -3.13 33.71 20.20
C ASN A 73 -2.99 34.85 21.21
N LYS A 74 -1.77 35.37 21.34
CA LYS A 74 -1.45 36.53 22.18
C LYS A 74 -0.71 37.57 21.33
N ASN A 75 -1.12 38.83 21.47
CA ASN A 75 -0.47 39.99 20.85
C ASN A 75 -0.56 41.18 21.81
N GLY A 76 0.48 41.39 22.63
CA GLY A 76 0.47 42.33 23.75
C GLY A 76 -0.53 41.93 24.83
N GLU A 77 -1.45 42.83 25.16
CA GLU A 77 -2.55 42.60 26.13
C GLU A 77 -3.75 41.87 25.50
N ALA A 78 -3.84 41.85 24.17
CA ALA A 78 -4.91 41.16 23.47
C ALA A 78 -4.67 39.64 23.47
N THR A 79 -5.70 38.86 23.81
CA THR A 79 -5.63 37.39 23.78
C THR A 79 -6.88 36.78 23.16
N ASN A 80 -6.72 35.79 22.30
CA ASN A 80 -7.80 34.97 21.77
C ASN A 80 -7.49 33.49 22.03
N ASN A 81 -8.28 32.84 22.88
CA ASN A 81 -8.16 31.42 23.17
C ASN A 81 -9.42 30.69 22.71
N VAL A 82 -9.25 29.67 21.89
CA VAL A 82 -10.32 28.75 21.50
C VAL A 82 -9.91 27.37 21.98
N THR A 83 -10.73 26.75 22.81
CA THR A 83 -10.51 25.39 23.29
C THR A 83 -11.75 24.55 23.04
N ILE A 84 -11.58 23.46 22.29
CA ILE A 84 -12.64 22.49 22.05
C ILE A 84 -12.14 21.16 22.55
N SER A 85 -12.88 20.58 23.48
CA SER A 85 -12.61 19.27 24.06
C SER A 85 -13.90 18.48 24.18
N LYS A 86 -13.78 17.18 24.46
CA LYS A 86 -14.95 16.30 24.70
C LYS A 86 -15.90 16.81 25.79
N LYS A 87 -15.39 17.61 26.74
CA LYS A 87 -16.14 18.06 27.94
C LYS A 87 -16.50 19.54 27.91
N LYS A 88 -15.78 20.35 27.14
CA LYS A 88 -15.96 21.80 27.10
C LYS A 88 -15.59 22.39 25.75
N ALA A 89 -16.37 23.37 25.33
CA ALA A 89 -16.05 24.30 24.27
C ALA A 89 -16.02 25.70 24.89
N GLU A 90 -14.89 26.38 24.77
CA GLU A 90 -14.64 27.65 25.45
C GLU A 90 -13.92 28.60 24.48
N VAL A 91 -14.42 29.83 24.43
CA VAL A 91 -13.83 30.92 23.65
C VAL A 91 -13.60 32.08 24.61
N GLU A 92 -12.36 32.51 24.69
CA GLU A 92 -11.95 33.67 25.49
C GLU A 92 -11.35 34.70 24.54
N ILE A 93 -11.87 35.93 24.59
CA ILE A 93 -11.39 37.06 23.83
C ILE A 93 -11.12 38.18 24.83
N LYS A 94 -9.88 38.64 24.88
CA LYS A 94 -9.45 39.84 25.60
C LYS A 94 -8.94 40.83 24.59
N THR A 95 -9.50 42.03 24.66
CA THR A 95 -9.02 43.20 23.94
C THR A 95 -8.23 44.08 24.92
N PRO A 96 -7.27 44.89 24.44
CA PRO A 96 -6.62 45.90 25.25
C PRO A 96 -7.62 46.97 25.72
#